data_AF-A0AAV1LUA6-F1
#
_entry.id   AF-A0AAV1LUA6-F1
#
_cell.length_a   1.000
_cell.length_b   1.000
_cell.length_c   1.000
_cell.angle_alpha   90.00
_cell.angle_beta   90.00
_cell.angle_gamma   90.00
#
_symmetry.space_group_name_H-M   'P 1'
#
loop_
_entity.id
_entity.type
_entity.pdbx_description
1 polymer ?
#
loop_
_entity_poly.entity_id
_entity_poly.type
_entity_poly.pdbx_seq_one_letter_code
_entity_poly.pdbx_strand_id
1 'polypeptide(L)'
;MQTDNGTEFYNDKFKKIMNSYNINHYSTFSTKKASIVERFIRTLKSKLYKAFSLQGYNWIGDTLNNVIYEYNHTYHRTIGEIPANVNNKSKKRILQRYLRLVKNDKVKRKFKVSDYVRISKYKGHSEIFKIRKLQNTIPITYLIEDTIKGQPILVGFYAQELRKTKNPNIYLVQKVLRRKGNKVLVKWLGLSSSENSWIDKSNIL
;
A
#
# COMPACT_ATOMS: atom_id res chain seq x y z
N MET A 1 15.19 5.20 1.14
CA MET A 1 14.20 5.21 2.22
C MET A 1 12.81 5.06 1.64
N GLN A 2 11.97 4.23 2.24
CA GLN A 2 10.58 4.08 1.84
C GLN A 2 9.68 4.79 2.85
N THR A 3 8.77 5.65 2.40
CA THR A 3 7.74 6.30 3.24
C THR A 3 6.35 6.15 2.62
N ASP A 4 5.32 6.66 3.30
CA ASP A 4 4.03 6.90 2.66
C ASP A 4 4.06 8.20 1.82
N ASN A 5 2.90 8.59 1.29
CA ASN A 5 2.70 9.80 0.51
C ASN A 5 2.39 11.04 1.38
N GLY A 6 2.79 11.05 2.65
CA GLY A 6 2.68 12.23 3.51
C GLY A 6 3.38 13.43 2.87
N THR A 7 2.73 14.60 2.85
CA THR A 7 3.27 15.81 2.25
C THR A 7 4.53 16.30 2.97
N GLU A 8 4.69 15.91 4.24
CA GLU A 8 5.89 16.13 5.06
C GLU A 8 7.15 15.42 4.52
N PHE A 9 7.00 14.31 3.79
CA PHE A 9 8.13 13.59 3.19
C PHE A 9 8.46 14.07 1.77
N TYR A 10 7.58 14.83 1.13
CA TYR A 10 7.71 15.26 -0.26
C TYR A 10 8.03 16.74 -0.44
N ASN A 11 8.40 17.43 0.64
CA ASN A 11 8.84 18.82 0.58
C ASN A 11 10.32 18.95 0.16
N ASP A 12 10.70 20.15 -0.29
CA ASP A 12 12.06 20.43 -0.76
C ASP A 12 13.13 20.26 0.32
N LYS A 13 12.79 20.49 1.59
CA LYS A 13 13.74 20.34 2.72
C LYS A 13 14.12 18.87 2.89
N PHE A 14 13.14 17.98 2.93
CA PHE A 14 13.35 16.54 3.06
C PHE A 14 14.09 15.98 1.84
N LYS A 15 13.72 16.41 0.63
CA LYS A 15 14.40 16.03 -0.61
C LYS A 15 15.87 16.42 -0.61
N LYS A 16 16.22 17.64 -0.16
CA LYS A 16 17.60 18.08 -0.02
C LYS A 16 18.40 17.19 0.93
N ILE A 17 17.83 16.81 2.07
CA ILE A 17 18.47 15.90 3.05
C ILE A 17 18.69 14.51 2.43
N MET A 18 17.68 13.96 1.76
CA MET A 18 17.82 12.64 1.12
C MET A 18 18.92 12.65 0.06
N ASN A 19 19.01 13.72 -0.73
CA ASN A 19 20.06 13.87 -1.74
C ASN A 19 21.46 14.02 -1.11
N SER A 20 21.62 14.80 -0.02
CA SER A 20 22.92 14.99 0.62
C SER A 20 23.50 13.70 1.21
N TYR A 21 22.64 12.79 1.68
CA TYR A 21 23.05 11.47 2.18
C TYR A 21 23.04 10.38 1.11
N ASN A 22 22.81 10.72 -0.16
CA ASN A 22 22.67 9.75 -1.27
C ASN A 22 21.63 8.64 -0.97
N ILE A 23 20.52 9.03 -0.33
CA ILE A 23 19.43 8.13 0.03
C ILE A 23 18.33 8.24 -1.02
N ASN A 24 18.10 7.17 -1.78
CA ASN A 24 16.97 7.12 -2.71
C ASN A 24 15.64 7.06 -1.92
N HIS A 25 14.90 8.17 -1.88
CA HIS A 25 13.58 8.26 -1.24
C HIS A 25 12.46 7.95 -2.23
N TYR A 26 11.56 7.05 -1.85
CA TYR A 26 10.41 6.68 -2.67
C TYR A 26 9.22 6.32 -1.78
N SER A 27 8.01 6.51 -2.30
CA SER A 27 6.79 6.09 -1.65
C SER A 27 6.16 4.93 -2.38
N THR A 28 5.18 4.35 -1.71
CA THR A 28 4.43 3.27 -2.29
C THR A 28 2.96 3.36 -1.91
N PHE A 29 2.05 3.35 -2.89
CA PHE A 29 0.62 3.61 -2.68
C PHE A 29 -0.16 2.44 -2.05
N SER A 30 0.52 1.37 -1.61
CA SER A 30 -0.15 0.30 -0.89
C SER A 30 -0.07 0.57 0.60
N THR A 31 -1.25 0.61 1.20
CA THR A 31 -1.44 0.72 2.64
C THR A 31 -0.82 -0.40 3.47
N LYS A 32 -0.40 -1.53 2.86
CA LYS A 32 0.27 -2.64 3.58
C LYS A 32 1.78 -2.50 3.61
N LYS A 33 2.35 -1.50 2.93
CA LYS A 33 3.80 -1.39 2.76
C LYS A 33 4.52 -0.80 3.97
N ALA A 34 3.79 -0.18 4.89
CA ALA A 34 4.29 0.20 6.22
C ALA A 34 4.13 -0.90 7.29
N SER A 35 3.63 -2.10 6.93
CA SER A 35 3.26 -3.15 7.91
C SER A 35 4.37 -3.58 8.87
N ILE A 36 5.64 -3.50 8.45
CA ILE A 36 6.80 -3.74 9.32
C ILE A 36 6.88 -2.67 10.41
N VAL A 37 6.80 -1.40 10.01
CA VAL A 37 6.82 -0.24 10.91
C VAL A 37 5.57 -0.25 11.81
N GLU A 38 4.38 -0.55 11.27
CA GLU A 38 3.15 -0.68 12.05
C GLU A 38 3.25 -1.78 13.12
N ARG A 39 3.86 -2.92 12.78
CA ARG A 39 4.10 -4.01 13.75
C ARG A 39 5.05 -3.57 14.86
N PHE A 40 6.09 -2.82 14.51
CA PHE A 40 7.00 -2.22 15.49
C PHE A 40 6.27 -1.22 16.38
N ILE A 41 5.53 -0.26 15.81
CA ILE A 41 4.74 0.74 16.56
C ILE A 41 3.77 0.06 17.52
N ARG A 42 3.08 -1.00 17.10
CA ARG A 42 2.19 -1.78 17.99
C ARG A 42 2.95 -2.41 19.15
N THR A 43 4.13 -2.97 18.90
CA THR A 43 4.99 -3.57 19.94
C THR A 43 5.47 -2.51 20.92
N LEU A 44 5.93 -1.36 20.40
CA LEU A 44 6.39 -0.23 21.19
C LEU A 44 5.26 0.31 22.09
N LYS A 45 4.08 0.56 21.52
CA LYS A 45 2.88 0.97 22.27
C LYS A 45 2.54 -0.03 23.38
N SER A 46 2.56 -1.33 23.08
CA SER A 46 2.26 -2.35 24.09
C SER A 46 3.24 -2.32 25.27
N LYS A 47 4.53 -2.12 25.02
CA LYS A 47 5.54 -1.98 26.09
C LYS A 47 5.35 -0.68 26.87
N LEU A 48 5.10 0.43 26.19
CA LEU A 48 4.82 1.73 26.83
C LEU A 48 3.58 1.65 27.72
N TYR A 49 2.47 1.06 27.26
CA TYR A 49 1.26 0.91 28.07
C TYR A 49 1.51 0.12 29.36
N LYS A 50 2.34 -0.94 29.30
CA LYS A 50 2.74 -1.68 30.49
C LYS A 50 3.54 -0.82 31.46
N ALA A 51 4.48 -0.01 30.95
CA ALA A 51 5.24 0.91 31.79
C ALA A 51 4.34 1.98 32.42
N PHE A 52 3.35 2.50 31.68
CA PHE A 52 2.39 3.49 32.19
C PHE A 52 1.51 2.94 33.30
N SER A 53 1.15 1.65 33.25
CA SER A 53 0.41 1.00 34.34
C SER A 53 1.21 0.93 35.65
N LEU A 54 2.54 1.00 35.60
CA LEU A 54 3.41 0.89 36.78
C LEU A 54 3.86 2.25 37.34
N GLN A 55 4.12 3.22 36.46
CA GLN A 55 4.82 4.47 36.80
C GLN A 55 4.05 5.74 36.41
N GLY A 56 2.84 5.60 35.85
CA GLY A 56 2.06 6.73 35.32
C GLY A 56 2.53 7.19 33.93
N TYR A 57 2.01 8.32 33.45
CA TYR A 57 2.17 8.77 32.06
C TYR A 57 3.44 9.59 31.78
N ASN A 58 4.45 9.54 32.65
CA ASN A 58 5.72 10.23 32.39
C ASN A 58 6.58 9.40 31.42
N TRP A 59 6.46 9.69 30.12
CA TRP A 59 7.06 8.90 29.06
C TRP A 59 8.33 9.50 28.45
N ILE A 60 8.54 10.81 28.62
CA ILE A 60 9.70 11.52 28.08
C ILE A 60 10.91 11.26 28.97
N GLY A 61 12.01 10.78 28.38
CA GLY A 61 13.22 10.41 29.12
C GLY A 61 13.29 8.91 29.40
N ASP A 62 13.32 8.53 30.68
CA ASP A 62 13.69 7.19 31.15
C ASP A 62 12.76 6.10 30.64
N THR A 63 11.44 6.31 30.70
CA THR A 63 10.46 5.30 30.28
C THR A 63 10.63 4.91 28.81
N LEU A 64 10.72 5.89 27.91
CA LEU A 64 10.92 5.61 26.48
C LEU A 64 12.30 4.99 26.23
N ASN A 65 13.36 5.52 26.85
CA ASN A 65 14.71 5.00 26.71
C ASN A 65 14.80 3.53 27.16
N ASN A 66 14.20 3.21 28.31
CA ASN A 66 14.14 1.85 28.85
C ASN A 66 13.38 0.91 27.92
N VAL A 67 12.21 1.31 27.42
CA VAL A 67 11.43 0.50 26.49
C VAL A 67 12.18 0.24 25.18
N ILE A 68 12.87 1.25 24.65
CA ILE A 68 13.68 1.11 23.42
C ILE A 68 14.89 0.21 23.68
N TYR A 69 15.59 0.41 24.80
CA TYR A 69 16.70 -0.45 25.21
C TYR A 69 16.24 -1.90 25.33
N GLU A 70 15.15 -2.15 26.04
CA GLU A 70 14.58 -3.49 26.23
C GLU A 70 14.21 -4.12 24.88
N TYR A 71 13.54 -3.39 23.97
CA TYR A 71 13.23 -3.90 22.64
C TYR A 71 14.48 -4.30 21.86
N ASN A 72 15.51 -3.46 21.87
CA ASN A 72 16.75 -3.69 21.13
C ASN A 72 17.60 -4.85 21.70
N HIS A 73 17.41 -5.21 22.97
CA HIS A 73 18.13 -6.29 23.66
C HIS A 73 17.25 -7.54 23.88
N THR A 74 16.01 -7.54 23.43
CA THR A 74 15.14 -8.73 23.45
C THR A 74 15.27 -9.52 22.16
N TYR A 75 15.23 -10.85 22.25
CA TYR A 75 15.29 -11.72 21.08
C TYR A 75 14.14 -11.46 20.10
N HIS A 76 14.47 -11.12 18.86
CA HIS A 76 13.47 -10.81 17.84
C HIS A 76 13.33 -11.96 16.83
N ARG A 77 12.27 -12.76 16.99
CA ARG A 77 12.01 -14.01 16.24
C ARG A 77 12.18 -13.93 14.71
N THR A 78 11.73 -12.84 14.07
CA THR A 78 11.82 -12.67 12.61
C THR A 78 13.27 -12.54 12.13
N ILE A 79 14.12 -11.82 12.87
CA ILE A 79 15.53 -11.62 12.49
C ILE A 79 16.43 -12.75 13.04
N GLY A 80 15.98 -13.42 14.11
CA GLY A 80 16.65 -14.57 14.70
C GLY A 80 17.78 -14.22 15.68
N GLU A 81 17.84 -12.96 16.12
CA GLU A 81 18.81 -12.41 17.07
C GLU A 81 18.22 -11.17 17.76
N ILE A 82 18.99 -10.53 18.66
CA ILE A 82 18.60 -9.24 19.24
C ILE A 82 18.85 -8.09 18.25
N PRO A 83 17.96 -7.09 18.13
CA PRO A 83 18.14 -5.98 17.19
C PRO A 83 19.47 -5.22 17.35
N ALA A 84 19.98 -5.07 18.58
CA ALA A 84 21.25 -4.39 18.85
C ALA A 84 22.47 -5.06 18.19
N ASN A 85 22.41 -6.36 17.92
CA ASN A 85 23.51 -7.11 17.29
C ASN A 85 23.48 -7.04 15.75
N VAL A 86 22.44 -6.45 15.16
CA VAL A 86 22.30 -6.39 13.70
C VAL A 86 23.35 -5.47 13.10
N ASN A 87 24.13 -6.01 12.17
CA ASN A 87 25.20 -5.30 11.49
C ASN A 87 25.25 -5.67 10.00
N ASN A 88 26.19 -5.09 9.25
CA ASN A 88 26.32 -5.33 7.81
C ASN A 88 26.52 -6.81 7.44
N LYS A 89 27.19 -7.60 8.30
CA LYS A 89 27.42 -9.03 8.06
C LYS A 89 26.13 -9.85 8.24
N SER A 90 25.26 -9.46 9.18
CA SER A 90 24.00 -10.18 9.41
C SER A 90 22.89 -9.86 8.40
N LYS A 91 22.99 -8.76 7.64
CA LYS A 91 21.99 -8.34 6.62
C LYS A 91 21.55 -9.48 5.70
N LYS A 92 22.51 -10.21 5.10
CA LYS A 92 22.20 -11.30 4.15
C LYS A 92 21.44 -12.44 4.84
N ARG A 93 21.87 -12.84 6.04
CA ARG A 93 21.23 -13.87 6.85
C ARG A 93 19.81 -13.49 7.25
N ILE A 94 19.63 -12.26 7.74
CA ILE A 94 18.32 -11.71 8.13
C ILE A 94 17.37 -11.67 6.93
N LEU A 95 17.84 -11.18 5.78
CA LEU A 95 17.06 -11.15 4.56
C LEU A 95 16.65 -12.57 4.12
N GLN A 96 17.57 -13.53 4.14
CA GLN A 96 17.24 -14.92 3.81
C GLN A 96 16.20 -15.52 4.77
N ARG A 97 16.33 -15.25 6.08
CA ARG A 97 15.36 -15.69 7.08
C ARG A 97 13.99 -15.08 6.85
N TYR A 98 13.92 -13.77 6.63
CA TYR A 98 12.69 -13.07 6.28
C TYR A 98 12.05 -13.66 5.02
N LEU A 99 12.84 -13.85 3.95
CA LEU A 99 12.35 -14.44 2.71
C LEU A 99 11.84 -15.87 2.91
N ARG A 100 12.46 -16.69 3.77
CA ARG A 100 11.94 -18.03 4.10
C ARG A 100 10.58 -17.97 4.80
N LEU A 101 10.41 -17.03 5.74
CA LEU A 101 9.13 -16.82 6.42
C LEU A 101 8.03 -16.37 5.45
N VAL A 102 8.37 -15.58 4.42
CA VAL A 102 7.43 -15.11 3.39
C VAL A 102 7.19 -16.15 2.29
N LYS A 103 8.20 -16.95 1.92
CA LYS A 103 8.14 -17.94 0.82
C LYS A 103 7.27 -19.16 1.14
N ASN A 104 6.97 -19.45 2.40
CA ASN A 104 6.12 -20.59 2.76
C ASN A 104 4.67 -20.44 2.27
N ASP A 105 4.23 -19.21 1.99
CA ASP A 105 3.05 -19.01 1.16
C ASP A 105 3.44 -19.28 -0.29
N LYS A 106 3.07 -20.45 -0.85
CA LYS A 106 3.09 -20.67 -2.30
C LYS A 106 2.13 -19.65 -2.95
N VAL A 107 2.58 -18.42 -3.16
CA VAL A 107 1.78 -17.37 -3.79
C VAL A 107 1.65 -17.74 -5.27
N LYS A 108 0.63 -18.54 -5.58
CA LYS A 108 0.22 -18.82 -6.95
C LYS A 108 -0.08 -17.49 -7.63
N ARG A 109 0.36 -17.35 -8.89
CA ARG A 109 -0.05 -16.25 -9.77
C ARG A 109 -1.57 -16.24 -9.83
N LYS A 110 -2.20 -15.21 -9.26
CA LYS A 110 -3.66 -15.10 -9.17
C LYS A 110 -4.26 -14.51 -10.45
N PHE A 111 -3.52 -13.64 -11.12
CA PHE A 111 -3.96 -12.94 -12.31
C PHE A 111 -2.93 -13.04 -13.44
N LYS A 112 -3.36 -12.78 -14.67
CA LYS A 112 -2.54 -12.77 -15.88
C LYS A 112 -2.50 -11.38 -16.51
N VAL A 113 -1.54 -11.13 -17.40
CA VAL A 113 -1.54 -9.92 -18.25
C VAL A 113 -2.87 -9.87 -19.00
N SER A 114 -3.43 -8.68 -19.14
CA SER A 114 -4.74 -8.39 -19.75
C SER A 114 -5.97 -8.79 -18.93
N ASP A 115 -5.82 -9.35 -17.72
CA ASP A 115 -6.97 -9.49 -16.83
C ASP A 115 -7.51 -8.11 -16.39
N TYR A 116 -8.83 -7.97 -16.35
CA TYR A 116 -9.51 -6.79 -15.81
C TYR A 116 -9.75 -6.94 -14.32
N VAL A 117 -9.36 -5.92 -13.55
CA VAL A 117 -9.38 -5.94 -12.09
C VAL A 117 -9.92 -4.63 -11.52
N ARG A 118 -10.48 -4.69 -10.31
CA ARG A 118 -10.81 -3.55 -9.46
C ARG A 118 -9.91 -3.55 -8.23
N ILE A 119 -9.60 -2.37 -7.71
CA ILE A 119 -8.82 -2.24 -6.46
C ILE A 119 -9.76 -2.45 -5.27
N SER A 120 -9.45 -3.41 -4.40
CA SER A 120 -10.37 -3.90 -3.37
C SER A 120 -10.52 -2.98 -2.16
N LYS A 121 -9.56 -2.07 -1.91
CA LYS A 121 -9.48 -1.33 -0.65
C LYS A 121 -10.39 -0.09 -0.60
N TYR A 122 -10.68 0.53 -1.74
CA TYR A 122 -11.48 1.73 -1.77
C TYR A 122 -12.97 1.37 -1.93
N LYS A 123 -13.71 1.31 -0.82
CA LYS A 123 -15.18 1.22 -0.85
C LYS A 123 -15.71 2.38 -1.70
N GLY A 124 -16.32 2.07 -2.85
CA GLY A 124 -16.93 3.07 -3.75
C GLY A 124 -16.18 3.35 -5.06
N HIS A 125 -14.98 2.79 -5.27
CA HIS A 125 -14.33 2.90 -6.58
C HIS A 125 -14.75 1.75 -7.48
N SER A 126 -15.61 2.06 -8.45
CA SER A 126 -16.04 1.12 -9.49
C SER A 126 -15.04 1.00 -10.63
N GLU A 127 -13.95 1.78 -10.57
CA GLU A 127 -12.93 1.89 -11.61
C GLU A 127 -12.35 0.54 -11.97
N ILE A 128 -12.29 0.29 -13.27
CA ILE A 128 -11.82 -0.96 -13.86
C ILE A 128 -10.45 -0.68 -14.45
N PHE A 129 -9.49 -1.49 -14.04
CA PHE A 129 -8.12 -1.42 -14.50
C PHE A 129 -7.77 -2.70 -15.25
N LYS A 130 -6.76 -2.61 -16.12
CA LYS A 130 -6.20 -3.76 -16.83
C LYS A 130 -4.82 -4.09 -16.29
N ILE A 131 -4.51 -5.38 -16.13
CA ILE A 131 -3.16 -5.79 -15.76
C ILE A 131 -2.23 -5.61 -16.96
N ARG A 132 -1.31 -4.67 -16.85
CA ARG A 132 -0.30 -4.36 -17.86
C ARG A 132 0.89 -5.30 -17.78
N LYS A 133 1.41 -5.56 -16.57
CA LYS A 133 2.64 -6.33 -16.38
C LYS A 133 2.69 -7.04 -15.02
N LEU A 134 3.27 -8.24 -15.00
CA LEU A 134 3.62 -8.95 -13.77
C LEU A 134 5.07 -8.65 -13.40
N GLN A 135 5.33 -8.46 -12.11
CA GLN A 135 6.66 -8.33 -11.54
C GLN A 135 6.96 -9.56 -10.68
N ASN A 136 8.06 -10.27 -10.96
CA ASN A 136 8.50 -11.45 -10.19
C ASN A 136 9.17 -11.05 -8.86
N THR A 137 8.49 -10.20 -8.10
CA THR A 137 8.81 -9.86 -6.71
C THR A 137 8.34 -10.97 -5.76
N ILE A 138 8.78 -10.92 -4.50
CA ILE A 138 8.34 -11.86 -3.45
C ILE A 138 7.59 -11.06 -2.39
N PRO A 139 6.24 -11.15 -2.33
CA PRO A 139 5.33 -11.86 -3.24
C PRO A 139 5.13 -11.11 -4.58
N ILE A 140 4.59 -11.80 -5.59
CA ILE A 140 4.37 -11.26 -6.95
C ILE A 140 3.50 -10.00 -6.90
N THR A 141 3.94 -8.95 -7.58
CA THR A 141 3.20 -7.69 -7.75
C THR A 141 2.73 -7.48 -9.19
N TYR A 142 1.63 -6.74 -9.34
CA TYR A 142 0.96 -6.46 -10.62
C TYR A 142 0.98 -4.96 -10.89
N LEU A 143 1.46 -4.58 -12.08
CA LEU A 143 1.31 -3.22 -12.61
C LEU A 143 0.02 -3.17 -13.42
N ILE A 144 -0.79 -2.15 -13.17
CA ILE A 144 -2.09 -1.95 -13.80
C ILE A 144 -2.11 -0.64 -14.59
N GLU A 145 -3.01 -0.55 -15.55
CA GLU A 145 -3.27 0.65 -16.35
C GLU A 145 -4.77 0.98 -16.34
N ASP A 146 -5.07 2.26 -16.44
CA ASP A 146 -6.42 2.79 -16.57
C ASP A 146 -7.04 2.34 -17.90
N THR A 147 -8.25 1.79 -17.86
CA THR A 147 -8.93 1.29 -19.07
C THR A 147 -9.50 2.38 -19.97
N ILE A 148 -9.71 3.58 -19.44
CA ILE A 148 -10.24 4.73 -20.17
C ILE A 148 -9.10 5.54 -20.76
N LYS A 149 -8.10 5.89 -19.95
CA LYS A 149 -6.98 6.76 -20.35
C LYS A 149 -5.78 6.02 -20.91
N GLY A 150 -5.70 4.70 -20.72
CA GLY A 150 -4.53 3.90 -21.07
C GLY A 150 -3.28 4.25 -20.24
N GLN A 151 -3.43 5.09 -19.21
CA GLN A 151 -2.29 5.56 -18.43
C GLN A 151 -1.87 4.51 -17.40
N PRO A 152 -0.57 4.21 -17.30
CA PRO A 152 -0.10 3.25 -16.32
C PRO A 152 -0.14 3.85 -14.92
N ILE A 153 -0.61 3.05 -13.97
CA ILE A 153 -0.44 3.38 -12.55
C ILE A 153 0.97 2.97 -12.16
N LEU A 154 1.78 3.93 -11.71
CA LEU A 154 3.22 3.77 -11.42
C LEU A 154 3.52 2.89 -10.19
N VAL A 155 2.58 2.06 -9.76
CA VAL A 155 2.63 1.31 -8.51
C VAL A 155 2.35 -0.16 -8.75
N GLY A 156 3.18 -1.02 -8.14
CA GLY A 156 2.90 -2.44 -8.01
C GLY A 156 1.87 -2.72 -6.92
N PHE A 157 0.82 -3.45 -7.28
CA PHE A 157 -0.25 -3.94 -6.41
C PHE A 157 -0.03 -5.40 -6.03
N TYR A 158 -0.41 -5.77 -4.80
CA TYR A 158 -0.45 -7.17 -4.40
C TYR A 158 -1.74 -7.86 -4.86
N ALA A 159 -1.72 -9.19 -4.97
CA ALA A 159 -2.88 -9.97 -5.40
C ALA A 159 -4.13 -9.79 -4.51
N GLN A 160 -3.91 -9.46 -3.23
CA GLN A 160 -4.95 -9.23 -2.22
C GLN A 160 -5.59 -7.85 -2.35
N GLU A 161 -4.95 -6.92 -3.06
CA GLU A 161 -5.44 -5.56 -3.29
C GLU A 161 -6.26 -5.46 -4.57
N LEU A 162 -6.32 -6.54 -5.35
CA LEU A 162 -7.01 -6.62 -6.62
C LEU A 162 -8.11 -7.68 -6.58
N ARG A 163 -9.21 -7.41 -7.29
CA ARG A 163 -10.31 -8.34 -7.54
C ARG A 163 -10.60 -8.40 -9.03
N LYS A 164 -10.62 -9.60 -9.61
CA LYS A 164 -11.01 -9.79 -11.01
C LYS A 164 -12.47 -9.36 -11.21
N THR A 165 -12.76 -8.62 -12.28
CA THR A 165 -14.13 -8.32 -12.70
C THR A 165 -14.54 -9.26 -13.81
N LYS A 166 -15.77 -9.77 -13.76
CA LYS A 166 -16.39 -10.52 -14.87
C LYS A 166 -16.97 -9.60 -15.94
N ASN A 167 -17.25 -8.34 -15.58
CA ASN A 167 -18.00 -7.40 -16.39
C ASN A 167 -17.11 -6.14 -16.57
N PRO A 168 -16.15 -6.17 -17.51
CA PRO A 168 -15.21 -5.06 -17.72
C PRO A 168 -15.87 -3.85 -18.41
N ASN A 169 -17.01 -4.06 -19.08
CA ASN A 169 -17.70 -3.03 -19.86
C ASN A 169 -18.89 -2.40 -19.12
N ILE A 170 -19.09 -2.74 -17.84
CA ILE A 170 -20.21 -2.22 -17.04
C ILE A 170 -19.68 -1.25 -16.00
N TYR A 171 -20.15 0.00 -16.10
CA TYR A 171 -19.85 1.08 -15.18
C TYR A 171 -21.10 1.43 -14.38
N LEU A 172 -20.92 1.66 -13.07
CA LEU A 172 -22.02 2.03 -12.19
C LEU A 172 -22.32 3.52 -12.35
N VAL A 173 -23.60 3.86 -12.48
CA VAL A 173 -24.07 5.25 -12.49
C VAL A 173 -24.11 5.77 -11.05
N GLN A 174 -23.44 6.90 -10.79
CA GLN A 174 -23.58 7.60 -9.52
C GLN A 174 -24.79 8.55 -9.54
N LYS A 175 -24.92 9.34 -10.61
CA LYS A 175 -26.00 10.33 -10.75
C LYS A 175 -26.22 10.68 -12.22
N VAL A 176 -27.48 10.88 -12.61
CA VAL A 176 -27.82 11.55 -13.88
C VAL A 176 -27.78 13.05 -13.65
N LEU A 177 -26.93 13.75 -14.41
CA LEU A 177 -26.70 15.20 -14.28
C LEU A 177 -27.65 16.01 -15.15
N ARG A 178 -27.89 15.57 -16.40
CA ARG A 178 -28.75 16.27 -17.37
C ARG A 178 -29.47 15.27 -18.28
N ARG A 179 -30.58 15.70 -18.87
CA ARG A 179 -31.36 14.92 -19.86
C ARG A 179 -31.57 15.77 -21.11
N LYS A 180 -31.39 15.20 -22.30
CA LYS A 180 -31.65 15.86 -23.59
C LYS A 180 -32.17 14.83 -24.59
N GLY A 181 -33.46 14.89 -24.90
CA GLY A 181 -34.11 13.89 -25.77
C GLY A 181 -33.95 12.46 -25.24
N ASN A 182 -33.39 11.59 -26.07
CA ASN A 182 -33.11 10.17 -25.73
C ASN A 182 -31.76 9.94 -25.03
N LYS A 183 -31.00 11.01 -24.76
CA LYS A 183 -29.69 10.92 -24.10
C LYS A 183 -29.71 11.50 -22.69
N VAL A 184 -28.82 10.99 -21.85
CA VAL A 184 -28.61 11.43 -20.47
C VAL A 184 -27.12 11.61 -20.19
N LEU A 185 -26.76 12.71 -19.56
CA LEU A 185 -25.39 12.98 -19.10
C LEU A 185 -25.21 12.33 -17.73
N VAL A 186 -24.26 11.42 -17.64
CA VAL A 186 -24.06 10.58 -16.45
C VAL A 186 -22.78 10.95 -15.73
N LYS A 187 -22.89 11.07 -14.40
CA LYS A 187 -21.77 10.98 -13.47
C LYS A 187 -21.55 9.51 -13.12
N TRP A 188 -20.42 8.96 -13.50
CA TRP A 188 -20.05 7.58 -13.21
C TRP A 188 -19.49 7.44 -11.80
N LEU A 189 -19.84 6.34 -11.11
CA LEU A 189 -19.44 6.06 -9.75
C LEU A 189 -17.96 5.72 -9.67
N GLY A 190 -17.20 6.58 -8.97
CA GLY A 190 -15.78 6.40 -8.73
C GLY A 190 -14.87 7.01 -9.79
N LEU A 191 -15.40 7.58 -10.88
CA LEU A 191 -14.62 8.31 -11.88
C LEU A 191 -14.62 9.82 -11.61
N SER A 192 -13.63 10.56 -12.13
CA SER A 192 -13.59 12.02 -12.07
C SER A 192 -14.69 12.66 -12.91
N SER A 193 -15.01 13.93 -12.65
CA SER A 193 -16.08 14.64 -13.39
C SER A 193 -15.69 14.94 -14.85
N SER A 194 -14.40 14.82 -15.18
CA SER A 194 -13.92 14.85 -16.57
C SER A 194 -14.44 13.67 -17.41
N GLU A 195 -14.78 12.55 -16.78
CA GLU A 195 -15.26 11.35 -17.47
C GLU A 195 -16.79 11.33 -17.63
N ASN A 196 -17.48 12.41 -17.26
CA ASN A 196 -18.92 12.49 -17.44
C ASN A 196 -19.25 12.42 -18.94
N SER A 197 -20.13 11.50 -19.32
CA SER A 197 -20.45 11.25 -20.73
C SER A 197 -21.95 11.18 -20.98
N TRP A 198 -22.35 11.54 -22.19
CA TRP A 198 -23.71 11.34 -22.68
C TRP A 198 -23.88 9.89 -23.13
N ILE A 199 -24.91 9.23 -22.62
CA ILE A 199 -25.30 7.89 -23.05
C ILE A 199 -26.78 7.86 -23.45
N ASP A 200 -27.16 6.91 -24.28
CA ASP A 200 -28.56 6.65 -24.57
C ASP A 200 -29.29 6.08 -23.35
N LYS A 201 -30.53 6.50 -23.13
CA LYS A 201 -31.38 6.06 -22.01
C LYS A 201 -31.52 4.54 -21.95
N SER A 202 -31.52 3.86 -23.10
CA SER A 202 -31.60 2.40 -23.20
C SER A 202 -30.40 1.65 -22.63
N ASN A 203 -29.26 2.34 -22.44
CA ASN A 203 -28.03 1.73 -21.93
C ASN A 203 -27.93 1.81 -20.40
N ILE A 204 -28.92 2.42 -19.73
CA ILE A 204 -29.06 2.37 -18.27
C ILE A 204 -29.87 1.12 -17.94
N LEU A 205 -29.24 0.20 -17.21
CA LEU A 205 -29.87 -0.97 -16.60
C LEU A 205 -30.57 -0.60 -15.29
#